data_AF-D5WZI1-F1
#
_entry.id   AF-D5WZI1-F1
#
_cell.length_a   1.000
_cell.length_b   1.000
_cell.length_c   1.000
_cell.angle_alpha   90.00
_cell.angle_beta   90.00
_cell.angle_gamma   90.00
#
_symmetry.space_group_name_H-M   'P 1'
#
loop_
_entity.id
_entity.type
_entity.pdbx_description
1 polymer ?
#
loop_
_entity_poly.entity_id
_entity_poly.type
_entity_poly.pdbx_seq_one_letter_code
_entity_poly.pdbx_strand_id
1 'polypeptide(L)'
;MKRKSITTSLVAASLLACASIAHAADLSLLWGADKGYHNSTLALESAPLWSHALANSRLDLTAEASLGYAQGPSGTPGASLWHVGLTPFLHWWFTPNTAMEFGIGANVFSGTYIGSKRISTAYQFGDSLGVMHRVAQSPWLLGLRFTHYSNADIKRPNPGQDYFQLRLGYTF
;
A
#
# COMPACT_ATOMS: atom_id res chain seq x y z
N MET A 1 -24.00 12.65 29.74
CA MET A 1 -22.83 12.07 29.04
C MET A 1 -22.93 12.37 27.55
N LYS A 2 -22.08 13.25 27.01
CA LYS A 2 -22.09 13.64 25.58
C LYS A 2 -21.27 12.62 24.77
N ARG A 3 -21.91 11.91 23.83
CA ARG A 3 -21.24 11.06 22.84
C ARG A 3 -20.47 11.97 21.86
N LYS A 4 -19.14 11.94 21.88
CA LYS A 4 -18.32 12.62 20.86
C LYS A 4 -18.40 11.81 19.57
N SER A 5 -18.83 12.48 18.50
CA SER A 5 -18.90 11.96 17.14
C SER A 5 -17.49 11.63 16.64
N ILE A 6 -17.24 10.34 16.39
CA ILE A 6 -16.01 9.81 15.79
C ILE A 6 -16.02 9.98 14.26
N THR A 7 -17.18 10.34 13.68
CA THR A 7 -17.39 10.38 12.23
C THR A 7 -16.76 11.58 11.53
N THR A 8 -16.43 12.66 12.22
CA THR A 8 -15.87 13.87 11.58
C THR A 8 -14.36 13.78 11.32
N SER A 9 -13.63 12.93 12.05
CA SER A 9 -12.17 12.85 11.94
C SER A 9 -11.67 12.06 10.73
N LEU A 10 -12.41 11.03 10.28
CA LEU A 10 -12.00 10.23 9.11
C LEU A 10 -12.10 10.99 7.79
N VAL A 11 -13.11 11.85 7.63
CA VAL A 11 -13.34 12.63 6.40
C VAL A 11 -12.30 13.73 6.24
N ALA A 12 -11.87 14.36 7.34
CA ALA A 12 -10.81 15.36 7.30
C ALA A 12 -9.45 14.75 6.89
N ALA A 13 -9.13 13.54 7.37
CA ALA A 13 -7.90 12.84 7.00
C ALA A 13 -7.88 12.42 5.51
N SER A 14 -9.03 12.04 4.93
CA SER A 14 -9.12 11.68 3.51
C SER A 14 -9.04 12.90 2.58
N LEU A 15 -9.58 14.05 2.99
CA LEU A 15 -9.47 15.30 2.21
C LEU A 15 -8.05 15.90 2.25
N LEU A 16 -7.34 15.79 3.38
CA LEU A 16 -5.93 16.21 3.48
C LEU A 16 -5.01 15.33 2.62
N ALA A 17 -5.28 14.02 2.52
CA ALA A 17 -4.52 13.11 1.68
C ALA A 17 -4.61 13.43 0.17
N CYS A 18 -5.77 13.92 -0.31
CA CYS A 18 -5.92 14.32 -1.71
C CYS A 18 -5.14 15.59 -2.07
N ALA A 19 -5.01 16.56 -1.15
CA ALA A 19 -4.28 17.81 -1.42
C ALA A 19 -2.75 17.62 -1.46
N SER A 20 -2.21 16.64 -0.72
CA SER A 20 -0.78 16.33 -0.68
C SER A 20 -0.25 15.58 -1.91
N ILE A 21 -1.10 14.99 -2.75
CA ILE A 21 -0.67 14.32 -4.00
C ILE A 21 -0.21 15.35 -5.05
N ALA A 22 -0.53 16.64 -4.88
CA ALA A 22 0.02 17.71 -5.72
C ALA A 22 1.57 17.84 -5.62
N HIS A 23 2.17 17.27 -4.56
CA HIS A 23 3.62 17.15 -4.37
C HIS A 23 4.00 15.70 -4.05
N ALA A 24 3.72 14.78 -4.98
CA ALA A 24 4.27 13.43 -4.90
C ALA A 24 5.80 13.50 -4.81
N ALA A 25 6.37 12.84 -3.81
CA ALA A 25 7.83 12.76 -3.63
C ALA A 25 8.41 11.56 -4.37
N ASP A 26 7.67 10.44 -4.42
CA ASP A 26 8.13 9.20 -5.04
C ASP A 26 7.05 8.62 -5.96
N LEU A 27 7.44 8.17 -7.16
CA LEU A 27 6.64 7.31 -8.04
C LEU A 27 7.27 5.91 -8.06
N SER A 28 6.51 4.86 -7.79
CA SER A 28 7.01 3.48 -7.75
C SER A 28 6.21 2.52 -8.61
N LEU A 29 6.91 1.57 -9.22
CA LEU A 29 6.35 0.33 -9.77
C LEU A 29 6.66 -0.80 -8.80
N LEU A 30 5.63 -1.57 -8.44
CA LEU A 30 5.73 -2.78 -7.66
C LEU A 30 5.28 -3.97 -8.50
N TRP A 31 6.06 -5.05 -8.46
CA TRP A 31 5.68 -6.33 -9.04
C TRP A 31 5.74 -7.40 -7.95
N GLY A 32 4.65 -8.14 -7.76
CA GLY A 32 4.58 -9.17 -6.73
C GLY A 32 3.94 -10.47 -7.14
N ALA A 33 4.25 -11.51 -6.37
CA ALA A 33 3.74 -12.85 -6.58
C ALA A 33 3.53 -13.62 -5.27
N ASP A 34 2.56 -14.54 -5.26
CA ASP A 34 2.41 -15.60 -4.26
C ASP A 34 1.59 -16.75 -4.85
N LYS A 35 2.06 -18.00 -4.75
CA LYS A 35 1.32 -19.22 -5.15
C LYS A 35 0.65 -19.14 -6.54
N GLY A 36 1.32 -18.53 -7.51
CA GLY A 36 0.82 -18.34 -8.88
C GLY A 36 -0.11 -17.14 -9.09
N TYR A 37 -0.44 -16.39 -8.04
CA TYR A 37 -1.08 -15.10 -8.14
C TYR A 37 -0.02 -14.03 -8.38
N HIS A 38 -0.34 -13.04 -9.21
CA HIS A 38 0.54 -11.93 -9.53
C HIS A 38 -0.17 -10.59 -9.32
N ASN A 39 0.59 -9.56 -8.96
CA ASN A 39 0.08 -8.20 -8.85
C ASN A 39 1.12 -7.19 -9.32
N SER A 40 0.72 -6.32 -10.23
CA SER A 40 1.53 -5.16 -10.64
C SER A 40 0.86 -3.89 -10.12
N THR A 41 1.61 -2.95 -9.55
CA THR A 41 1.03 -1.76 -8.91
C THR A 41 1.88 -0.54 -9.22
N LEU A 42 1.24 0.54 -9.67
CA LEU A 42 1.80 1.87 -9.67
C LEU A 42 1.41 2.57 -8.36
N ALA A 43 2.38 3.15 -7.69
CA ALA A 43 2.20 3.82 -6.40
C ALA A 43 2.79 5.24 -6.47
N LEU A 44 1.99 6.21 -6.04
CA LEU A 44 2.40 7.60 -5.85
C LEU A 44 2.45 7.87 -4.35
N GLU A 45 3.60 8.27 -3.85
CA GLU A 45 3.80 8.56 -2.44
C GLU A 45 4.01 10.06 -2.23
N SER A 46 3.34 10.63 -1.23
CA SER A 46 3.51 12.02 -0.84
C SER A 46 4.88 12.29 -0.22
N ALA A 47 5.28 13.56 -0.16
CA ALA A 47 6.28 13.99 0.82
C ALA A 47 5.85 13.62 2.27
N PRO A 48 6.77 13.54 3.24
CA PRO A 48 6.42 13.32 4.64
C PRO A 48 5.37 14.32 5.13
N LEU A 49 4.22 13.79 5.55
CA LEU A 49 3.13 14.54 6.18
C LEU A 49 3.48 14.87 7.64
N TRP A 50 4.32 14.04 8.24
CA TRP A 50 4.90 14.23 9.56
C TRP A 50 6.27 13.57 9.62
N SER A 51 7.20 14.18 10.34
CA SER A 51 8.54 13.65 10.57
C SER A 51 8.94 13.85 12.02
N HIS A 52 9.62 12.86 12.59
CA HIS A 52 10.19 12.94 13.93
C HIS A 52 11.59 12.36 13.97
N ALA A 53 12.54 13.19 14.40
CA ALA A 53 13.92 12.77 14.59
C ALA A 53 14.06 12.01 15.92
N LEU A 54 14.73 10.88 15.87
CA LEU A 54 15.24 10.12 17.01
C LEU A 54 16.75 10.35 17.11
N ALA A 55 17.40 9.88 18.18
CA ALA A 55 18.83 10.13 18.41
C ALA A 55 19.73 9.70 17.23
N ASN A 56 19.38 8.60 16.55
CA ASN A 56 20.14 8.01 15.45
C ASN A 56 19.29 7.53 14.27
N SER A 57 18.01 7.90 14.22
CA SER A 57 17.06 7.47 13.19
C SER A 57 15.95 8.51 12.99
N ARG A 58 15.09 8.32 12.00
CA ARG A 58 13.94 9.19 11.74
C ARG A 58 12.68 8.37 11.48
N LEU A 59 11.54 8.85 11.97
CA LEU A 59 10.23 8.34 11.60
C LEU A 59 9.55 9.34 10.67
N ASP A 60 9.11 8.90 9.51
CA ASP A 60 8.29 9.69 8.59
C ASP A 60 6.93 9.02 8.42
N LEU A 61 5.86 9.82 8.36
CA LEU A 61 4.53 9.37 7.96
C LEU A 61 4.24 9.93 6.57
N THR A 62 3.99 9.06 5.59
CA THR A 62 3.62 9.42 4.22
C THR A 62 2.26 8.82 3.87
N ALA A 63 1.66 9.30 2.77
CA ALA A 63 0.47 8.70 2.17
C ALA A 63 0.79 8.18 0.77
N GLU A 64 0.44 6.93 0.50
CA GLU A 64 0.58 6.27 -0.79
C GLU A 64 -0.79 6.08 -1.44
N ALA A 65 -0.96 6.58 -2.66
CA ALA A 65 -2.09 6.25 -3.52
C ALA A 65 -1.63 5.22 -4.56
N SER A 66 -2.43 4.15 -4.75
CA SER A 66 -2.05 3.03 -5.60
C SER A 66 -3.11 2.71 -6.66
N LEU A 67 -2.63 2.23 -7.82
CA LEU A 67 -3.43 1.61 -8.87
C LEU A 67 -2.73 0.31 -9.27
N GLY A 68 -3.41 -0.82 -9.14
CA GLY A 68 -2.81 -2.11 -9.47
C GLY A 68 -3.73 -3.07 -10.21
N TYR A 69 -3.13 -4.15 -10.68
CA TYR A 69 -3.76 -5.18 -11.48
C TYR A 69 -3.34 -6.57 -10.95
N ALA A 70 -4.30 -7.25 -10.32
CA ALA A 70 -4.15 -8.55 -9.70
C ALA A 70 -4.66 -9.65 -10.63
N GLN A 71 -3.89 -10.73 -10.73
CA GLN A 71 -4.15 -11.86 -11.62
C GLN A 71 -4.04 -13.17 -10.83
N GLY A 72 -4.94 -14.11 -11.12
CA GLY A 72 -4.86 -15.47 -10.59
C GLY A 72 -3.90 -16.36 -11.39
N PRO A 73 -3.71 -17.62 -10.96
CA PRO A 73 -2.88 -18.58 -11.68
C PRO A 73 -3.32 -18.81 -13.12
N SER A 74 -2.33 -18.91 -14.03
CA SER A 74 -2.54 -19.21 -15.44
C SER A 74 -3.41 -20.45 -15.63
N GLY A 75 -4.34 -20.39 -16.59
CA GLY A 75 -5.22 -21.52 -16.91
C GLY A 75 -6.41 -21.72 -15.96
N THR A 76 -6.56 -20.89 -14.91
CA THR A 76 -7.78 -20.88 -14.10
C THR A 76 -8.81 -19.91 -14.70
N PRO A 77 -10.06 -20.35 -14.97
CA PRO A 77 -11.13 -19.43 -15.34
C PRO A 77 -11.39 -18.46 -14.17
N GLY A 78 -11.35 -17.16 -14.44
CA GLY A 78 -11.57 -16.17 -13.39
C GLY A 78 -11.08 -14.78 -13.77
N ALA A 79 -11.55 -13.79 -13.02
CA ALA A 79 -11.28 -12.39 -13.31
C ALA A 79 -9.88 -12.00 -12.80
N SER A 80 -9.14 -11.29 -13.66
CA SER A 80 -8.12 -10.35 -13.22
C SER A 80 -8.82 -9.10 -12.72
N LEU A 81 -8.34 -8.53 -11.63
CA LEU A 81 -8.97 -7.37 -10.99
C LEU A 81 -8.06 -6.17 -11.05
N TRP A 82 -8.62 -5.03 -11.41
CA TRP A 82 -8.02 -3.75 -11.07
C TRP A 82 -8.29 -3.45 -9.61
N HIS A 83 -7.38 -2.74 -8.96
CA HIS A 83 -7.61 -2.19 -7.63
C HIS A 83 -7.01 -0.80 -7.50
N VAL A 84 -7.64 0.00 -6.64
CA VAL A 84 -7.12 1.30 -6.22
C VAL A 84 -7.03 1.32 -4.71
N GLY A 85 -6.02 1.99 -4.18
CA GLY A 85 -5.73 2.00 -2.75
C GLY A 85 -5.27 3.35 -2.23
N LEU A 86 -5.48 3.56 -0.94
CA LEU A 86 -4.87 4.63 -0.17
C LEU A 86 -4.32 4.05 1.13
N THR A 87 -3.03 4.23 1.35
CA THR A 87 -2.32 3.63 2.49
C THR A 87 -1.44 4.68 3.17
N PRO A 88 -1.67 4.99 4.47
CA PRO A 88 -0.66 5.67 5.27
C PRO A 88 0.50 4.72 5.55
N PHE A 89 1.72 5.18 5.31
CA PHE A 89 2.94 4.44 5.60
C PHE A 89 3.77 5.14 6.67
N LEU A 90 4.18 4.37 7.68
CA LEU A 90 5.22 4.77 8.61
C LEU A 90 6.56 4.24 8.08
N HIS A 91 7.49 5.15 7.85
CA HIS A 91 8.85 4.86 7.43
C HIS A 91 9.82 5.08 8.59
N TRP A 92 10.46 4.00 9.04
CA TRP A 92 11.53 4.08 10.02
C TRP A 92 12.88 4.03 9.33
N TRP A 93 13.47 5.21 9.14
CA TRP A 93 14.80 5.42 8.59
C TRP A 93 15.85 5.16 9.66
N PHE A 94 16.36 3.93 9.71
CA PHE A 94 17.43 3.52 10.63
C PHE A 94 18.84 3.81 10.06
N THR A 95 18.93 4.16 8.78
CA THR A 95 20.09 4.83 8.18
C THR A 95 19.61 6.03 7.34
N PRO A 96 20.51 6.93 6.88
CA PRO A 96 20.11 8.05 6.01
C PRO A 96 19.40 7.64 4.72
N ASN A 97 19.62 6.40 4.26
CA ASN A 97 19.18 5.91 2.96
C ASN A 97 18.32 4.66 3.04
N THR A 98 18.13 4.05 4.20
CA THR A 98 17.39 2.78 4.34
C THR A 98 16.32 2.89 5.40
N ALA A 99 15.13 2.42 5.07
CA ALA A 99 13.99 2.40 5.98
C ALA A 99 13.24 1.07 5.95
N MET A 100 12.63 0.76 7.09
CA MET A 100 11.51 -0.18 7.13
C MET A 100 10.20 0.57 6.89
N GLU A 101 9.27 -0.06 6.17
CA GLU A 101 7.94 0.50 5.89
C GLU A 101 6.85 -0.36 6.54
N PHE A 102 5.84 0.30 7.11
CA PHE A 102 4.67 -0.32 7.74
C PHE A 102 3.43 0.45 7.32
N GLY A 103 2.45 -0.22 6.72
CA GLY A 103 1.23 0.43 6.24
C GLY A 103 0.00 -0.42 6.46
N ILE A 104 -1.12 0.23 6.75
CA ILE A 104 -2.45 -0.38 6.82
C ILE A 104 -3.39 0.49 6.01
N GLY A 105 -3.78 0.00 4.83
CA GLY A 105 -4.49 0.77 3.81
C GLY A 105 -5.89 0.26 3.53
N ALA A 106 -6.64 1.12 2.85
CA ALA A 106 -7.96 0.81 2.31
C ALA A 106 -7.86 0.63 0.80
N ASN A 107 -8.29 -0.53 0.29
CA ASN A 107 -8.19 -0.88 -1.13
C ASN A 107 -9.54 -1.33 -1.66
N VAL A 108 -9.85 -0.97 -2.90
CA VAL A 108 -11.08 -1.35 -3.60
C VAL A 108 -10.72 -2.06 -4.89
N PHE A 109 -11.09 -3.33 -4.98
CA PHE A 109 -10.93 -4.17 -6.15
C PHE A 109 -12.17 -4.04 -7.06
N SER A 110 -11.99 -4.19 -8.37
CA SER A 110 -13.06 -4.11 -9.37
C SER A 110 -14.04 -5.29 -9.33
N GLY A 111 -13.83 -6.25 -8.44
CA GLY A 111 -14.64 -7.45 -8.29
C GLY A 111 -14.29 -8.21 -7.01
N THR A 112 -14.85 -9.41 -6.87
CA THR A 112 -14.67 -10.24 -5.66
C THR A 112 -14.07 -11.61 -5.93
N TYR A 113 -13.52 -11.81 -7.13
CA TYR A 113 -12.86 -13.03 -7.56
C TYR A 113 -11.53 -12.70 -8.22
N ILE A 114 -10.42 -13.24 -7.71
CA ILE A 114 -9.11 -13.18 -8.33
C ILE A 114 -8.81 -14.60 -8.80
N GLY A 115 -8.83 -14.84 -10.11
CA GLY A 115 -8.89 -16.22 -10.62
C GLY A 115 -10.11 -16.95 -10.05
N SER A 116 -9.91 -18.15 -9.51
CA SER A 116 -10.97 -18.94 -8.84
C SER A 116 -11.19 -18.56 -7.37
N LYS A 117 -10.34 -17.70 -6.78
CA LYS A 117 -10.40 -17.33 -5.36
C LYS A 117 -11.45 -16.25 -5.12
N ARG A 118 -12.45 -16.55 -4.29
CA ARG A 118 -13.47 -15.58 -3.84
C ARG A 118 -12.99 -14.80 -2.60
N ILE A 119 -12.81 -13.49 -2.73
CA ILE A 119 -12.45 -12.56 -1.64
C ILE A 119 -13.67 -11.86 -1.00
N SER A 120 -14.88 -12.18 -1.48
CA SER A 120 -16.21 -11.82 -0.96
C SER A 120 -16.63 -10.35 -0.94
N THR A 121 -15.69 -9.42 -0.80
CA THR A 121 -15.92 -7.97 -0.83
C THR A 121 -14.99 -7.32 -1.83
N ALA A 122 -15.44 -6.26 -2.50
CA ALA A 122 -14.58 -5.43 -3.33
C ALA A 122 -13.59 -4.64 -2.46
N TYR A 123 -14.06 -4.15 -1.32
CA TYR A 123 -13.21 -3.53 -0.30
C TYR A 123 -12.35 -4.58 0.41
N GLN A 124 -11.06 -4.29 0.55
CA GLN A 124 -10.07 -5.07 1.30
C GLN A 124 -9.16 -4.12 2.07
N PHE A 125 -8.84 -4.47 3.31
CA PHE A 125 -7.66 -3.91 4.00
C PHE A 125 -6.40 -4.42 3.30
N GLY A 126 -5.39 -3.57 3.21
CA GLY A 126 -4.06 -3.94 2.73
C GLY A 126 -3.02 -3.67 3.80
N ASP A 127 -2.48 -4.74 4.39
CA ASP A 127 -1.45 -4.66 5.43
C ASP A 127 -0.09 -4.90 4.80
N SER A 128 0.77 -3.89 4.83
CA SER A 128 2.08 -3.90 4.18
C SER A 128 3.22 -3.79 5.18
N LEU A 129 4.27 -4.58 4.95
CA LEU A 129 5.54 -4.54 5.65
C LEU A 129 6.68 -4.65 4.65
N GLY A 130 7.70 -3.82 4.75
CA GLY A 130 8.81 -3.88 3.80
C GLY A 130 10.08 -3.21 4.26
N VAL A 131 11.06 -3.24 3.37
CA VAL A 131 12.32 -2.50 3.47
C VAL A 131 12.56 -1.78 2.15
N MET A 132 13.03 -0.55 2.22
CA MET A 132 13.40 0.25 1.06
C MET A 132 14.74 0.95 1.26
N HIS A 133 15.43 1.18 0.15
CA HIS A 133 16.74 1.80 0.09
C HIS A 133 16.78 2.85 -1.03
N ARG A 134 17.15 4.08 -0.68
CA ARG A 134 17.42 5.18 -1.62
C ARG A 134 18.87 5.10 -2.06
N VAL A 135 19.10 4.90 -3.36
CA VAL A 135 20.45 4.81 -3.93
C VAL A 135 21.13 6.17 -3.79
N ALA A 136 22.30 6.20 -3.15
CA ALA A 136 23.04 7.44 -2.96
C ALA A 136 23.38 8.10 -4.31
N GLN A 137 23.28 9.44 -4.36
CA GLN A 137 23.60 10.24 -5.55
C GLN A 137 22.75 9.89 -6.79
N SER A 138 21.56 9.33 -6.58
CA SER A 138 20.66 8.84 -7.62
C SER A 138 19.20 9.08 -7.20
N PRO A 139 18.27 9.28 -8.15
CA PRO A 139 16.84 9.37 -7.85
C PRO A 139 16.20 8.00 -7.59
N TRP A 140 16.94 6.89 -7.72
CA TRP A 140 16.37 5.56 -7.64
C TRP A 140 16.16 5.08 -6.20
N LEU A 141 15.01 4.46 -5.96
CA LEU A 141 14.63 3.74 -4.76
C LEU A 141 14.40 2.26 -5.10
N LEU A 142 14.93 1.36 -4.28
CA LEU A 142 14.70 -0.08 -4.39
C LEU A 142 14.03 -0.57 -3.12
N GLY A 143 13.15 -1.56 -3.22
CA GLY A 143 12.51 -2.12 -2.04
C GLY A 143 11.97 -3.52 -2.21
N LEU A 144 11.72 -4.15 -1.07
CA LEU A 144 11.02 -5.41 -0.93
C LEU A 144 9.83 -5.17 0.00
N ARG A 145 8.62 -5.51 -0.46
CA ARG A 145 7.38 -5.31 0.30
C ARG A 145 6.57 -6.60 0.33
N PHE A 146 6.11 -6.99 1.49
CA PHE A 146 5.04 -7.96 1.65
C PHE A 146 3.73 -7.20 1.85
N THR A 147 2.66 -7.60 1.16
CA THR A 147 1.31 -7.05 1.38
C THR A 147 0.28 -8.17 1.47
N HIS A 148 -0.52 -8.15 2.54
CA HIS A 148 -1.67 -9.02 2.74
C HIS A 148 -2.97 -8.24 2.51
N TYR A 149 -3.82 -8.73 1.60
CA TYR A 149 -5.16 -8.20 1.38
C TYR A 149 -6.23 -9.10 2.00
N SER A 150 -7.10 -8.54 2.83
CA SER A 150 -8.25 -9.26 3.38
C SER A 150 -9.39 -8.33 3.80
N ASN A 151 -10.56 -8.89 4.09
CA ASN A 151 -11.72 -8.11 4.54
C ASN A 151 -12.00 -8.24 6.05
N ALA A 152 -11.02 -8.73 6.83
CA ALA A 152 -11.17 -8.96 8.26
C ALA A 152 -12.44 -9.77 8.65
N ASP A 153 -12.83 -10.71 7.80
CA ASP A 153 -14.02 -11.55 7.97
C ASP A 153 -15.36 -10.79 8.00
N ILE A 154 -15.40 -9.54 7.53
CA ILE A 154 -16.66 -8.79 7.31
C ILE A 154 -17.63 -9.61 6.46
N LYS A 155 -17.10 -10.37 5.48
CA LYS A 155 -17.87 -11.37 4.73
C LYS A 155 -17.03 -12.57 4.36
N ARG A 156 -17.57 -13.76 4.65
CA ARG A 156 -16.96 -15.05 4.32
C ARG A 156 -17.43 -15.60 2.96
N PRO A 157 -16.61 -16.41 2.26
CA PRO A 157 -15.22 -16.76 2.61
C PRO A 157 -14.26 -15.58 2.48
N ASN A 158 -13.23 -15.53 3.32
CA ASN A 158 -12.17 -14.51 3.28
C ASN A 158 -10.81 -15.22 3.37
N PRO A 159 -10.36 -15.84 2.26
CA PRO A 159 -9.09 -16.56 2.23
C PRO A 159 -7.87 -15.65 2.28
N GLY A 160 -8.06 -14.33 2.08
CA GLY A 160 -6.99 -13.37 1.90
C GLY A 160 -6.17 -13.57 0.62
N GLN A 161 -5.29 -12.61 0.35
CA GLN A 161 -4.31 -12.70 -0.73
C GLN A 161 -3.01 -12.00 -0.34
N ASP A 162 -1.92 -12.77 -0.37
CA ASP A 162 -0.57 -12.28 -0.09
C ASP A 162 0.15 -11.92 -1.39
N TYR A 163 1.09 -10.97 -1.32
CA TYR A 163 2.05 -10.71 -2.38
C TYR A 163 3.41 -10.36 -1.77
N PHE A 164 4.46 -11.06 -2.20
CA PHE A 164 5.84 -10.61 -2.02
C PHE A 164 6.24 -9.80 -3.24
N GLN A 165 6.68 -8.57 -3.04
CA GLN A 165 6.78 -7.55 -4.07
C GLN A 165 8.20 -6.98 -4.15
N LEU A 166 8.68 -6.80 -5.37
CA LEU A 166 9.83 -5.97 -5.71
C LEU A 166 9.33 -4.55 -6.00
N ARG A 167 9.95 -3.53 -5.41
CA ARG A 167 9.65 -2.11 -5.62
C ARG A 167 10.83 -1.45 -6.33
N LEU A 168 10.53 -0.76 -7.42
CA LEU A 168 11.44 0.19 -8.07
C LEU A 168 10.76 1.56 -8.07
N GLY A 169 11.38 2.52 -7.42
CA GLY A 169 10.87 3.89 -7.27
C GLY A 169 11.80 4.93 -7.87
N TYR A 170 11.21 6.04 -8.26
CA TYR A 170 11.88 7.28 -8.68
C TYR A 170 11.46 8.40 -7.74
N THR A 171 12.43 9.00 -7.07
CA THR A 171 12.30 10.18 -6.21
C THR A 171 12.52 11.44 -7.04
N PHE A 172 11.58 12.40 -6.96
CA PHE A 172 11.62 13.67 -7.70
C PHE A 172 12.57 14.71 -7.09
#